data_AF-A0A819LT33-F1
#
_entry.id   AF-A0A819LT33-F1
#
_cell.length_a   1.000
_cell.length_b   1.000
_cell.length_c   1.000
_cell.angle_alpha   90.00
_cell.angle_beta   90.00
_cell.angle_gamma   90.00
#
_symmetry.space_group_name_H-M   'P 1'
#
loop_
_entity.id
_entity.type
_entity.pdbx_description
1 polymer ?
#
loop_
_entity_poly.entity_id
_entity_poly.type
_entity_poly.pdbx_seq_one_letter_code
_entity_poly.pdbx_strand_id
1 'polypeptide(L)'
;MQDMQPNVISPWYCDRGLVIYRYDTLVCLCPPSYFGHRCEKHSHRLTVIFTLNIRIVNADLIRIIVLLIHSNITIDHVLITQEPSYTGKHRLYLNYPRSLYSNLRQISSNYIVQIRVYTVGHNLVKLFFISQYSVKYPFLPAFRIAVVVRDEDNLLQHNELDNHAHQNLSICRCAPNSTCLLL
;
A
#
# COMPACT_ATOMS: atom_id res chain seq x y z
N MET A 1 42.26 14.53 -38.98
CA MET A 1 41.18 15.16 -38.20
C MET A 1 39.89 14.46 -38.58
N GLN A 2 39.48 13.48 -37.79
CA GLN A 2 38.18 12.84 -37.94
C GLN A 2 37.26 13.50 -36.93
N ASP A 3 36.22 14.15 -37.45
CA ASP A 3 35.19 14.82 -36.67
C ASP A 3 34.52 13.81 -35.73
N MET A 4 34.66 14.06 -34.43
CA MET A 4 33.96 13.35 -33.38
C MET A 4 32.52 13.87 -33.38
N GLN A 5 31.64 13.22 -34.16
CA GLN A 5 30.21 13.49 -34.13
C GLN A 5 29.71 13.34 -32.68
N PRO A 6 29.02 14.34 -32.10
CA PRO A 6 28.38 14.14 -30.81
C PRO A 6 27.34 13.05 -31.02
N ASN A 7 27.55 11.88 -30.40
CA ASN A 7 26.56 10.83 -30.33
C ASN A 7 25.25 11.47 -29.89
N VAL A 8 24.29 11.60 -30.80
CA VAL A 8 23.02 12.25 -30.55
C VAL A 8 22.31 11.38 -29.51
N ILE A 9 22.43 11.78 -28.25
CA ILE A 9 21.72 11.14 -27.15
C ILE A 9 20.24 11.30 -27.50
N SER A 10 19.58 10.16 -27.75
CA SER A 10 18.14 10.18 -28.02
C SER A 10 17.45 10.96 -26.90
N PRO A 11 16.59 11.95 -27.21
CA PRO A 11 15.86 12.70 -26.19
C PRO A 11 14.98 11.80 -25.30
N TRP A 12 14.84 10.52 -25.67
CA TRP A 12 14.09 9.49 -24.98
C TRP A 12 14.97 8.54 -24.14
N TYR A 13 16.28 8.75 -24.04
CA TYR A 13 17.18 7.84 -23.31
C TYR A 13 16.78 7.68 -21.84
N CYS A 14 16.36 8.75 -21.18
CA CYS A 14 15.87 8.74 -19.80
C CYS A 14 14.35 8.88 -19.67
N ASP A 15 13.54 8.52 -20.67
CA ASP A 15 12.07 8.69 -20.71
C ASP A 15 11.59 10.03 -20.11
N ARG A 16 11.25 10.06 -18.80
CA ARG A 16 10.77 11.26 -18.06
C ARG A 16 11.81 11.94 -17.16
N GLY A 17 13.05 11.47 -17.17
CA GLY A 17 14.16 11.95 -16.35
C GLY A 17 15.19 12.77 -17.12
N LEU A 18 16.19 13.26 -16.38
CA LEU A 18 17.28 14.06 -16.91
C LEU A 18 18.51 13.19 -17.15
N VAL A 19 19.06 13.26 -18.36
CA VAL A 19 20.33 12.61 -18.70
C VAL A 19 21.48 13.41 -18.09
N ILE A 20 22.39 12.74 -17.38
CA ILE A 20 23.66 13.31 -16.92
C ILE A 20 24.83 12.39 -17.29
N TYR A 21 26.03 12.95 -17.37
CA TYR A 21 27.27 12.19 -17.48
C TYR A 21 27.90 12.02 -16.11
N ARG A 22 28.22 10.77 -15.75
CA ARG A 22 28.96 10.42 -14.53
C ARG A 22 30.12 9.51 -14.92
N TYR A 23 31.36 10.03 -14.84
CA TYR A 23 32.57 9.28 -15.22
C TYR A 23 32.46 8.61 -16.59
N ASP A 24 32.12 9.39 -17.63
CA ASP A 24 31.93 8.93 -19.01
C ASP A 24 30.78 7.93 -19.24
N THR A 25 29.98 7.64 -18.22
CA THR A 25 28.75 6.85 -18.33
C THR A 25 27.51 7.74 -18.32
N LEU A 26 26.54 7.40 -19.17
CA LEU A 26 25.21 8.03 -19.18
C LEU A 26 24.40 7.49 -18.01
N VAL A 27 23.88 8.39 -17.17
CA VAL A 27 23.04 8.06 -16.03
C VAL A 27 21.79 8.94 -16.06
N CYS A 28 20.65 8.36 -15.67
CA CYS A 28 19.40 9.09 -15.58
C CYS A 28 19.13 9.53 -14.14
N LEU A 29 18.84 10.82 -13.95
CA LEU A 29 18.24 11.36 -12.74
C LEU A 29 16.73 11.32 -12.88
N CYS A 30 16.08 10.44 -12.12
CA CYS A 30 14.63 10.28 -12.17
C CYS A 30 13.92 11.25 -11.22
N PRO A 31 12.81 11.88 -11.67
CA PRO A 31 11.94 12.63 -10.78
C PRO A 31 11.37 11.74 -9.67
N PRO A 32 10.84 12.29 -8.56
CA PRO A 32 10.42 11.52 -7.38
C PRO A 32 9.39 10.40 -7.63
N SER A 33 8.63 10.46 -8.73
CA SER A 33 7.63 9.45 -9.09
C SER A 33 8.14 8.42 -10.10
N TYR A 34 9.37 8.54 -10.58
CA TYR A 34 9.95 7.64 -11.58
C TYR A 34 11.21 6.98 -11.04
N PHE A 35 11.47 5.75 -11.49
CA PHE A 35 12.63 4.96 -11.09
C PHE A 35 12.99 3.95 -12.18
N GLY A 36 14.05 3.20 -11.96
CA GLY A 36 14.67 2.37 -13.00
C GLY A 36 15.90 3.05 -13.59
N HIS A 37 16.63 2.31 -14.43
CA HIS A 37 17.90 2.80 -14.98
C HIS A 37 17.69 3.96 -15.97
N ARG A 38 16.52 4.00 -16.62
CA ARG A 38 16.10 4.98 -17.61
C ARG A 38 14.82 5.71 -17.21
N CYS A 39 14.45 5.69 -15.93
CA CYS A 39 13.20 6.25 -15.42
C CYS A 39 11.96 5.64 -16.09
N GLU A 40 12.08 4.41 -16.56
CA GLU A 40 11.07 3.66 -17.30
C GLU A 40 9.98 3.04 -16.40
N LYS A 41 10.15 3.15 -15.09
CA LYS A 41 9.17 2.68 -14.09
C LYS A 41 8.57 3.89 -13.41
N HIS A 42 7.26 3.84 -13.20
CA HIS A 42 6.52 4.90 -12.54
C HIS A 42 5.91 4.34 -11.25
N SER A 43 6.12 5.02 -10.13
CA SER A 43 5.46 4.69 -8.87
C SER A 43 4.14 5.41 -8.81
N HIS A 44 3.06 4.65 -8.63
CA HIS A 44 1.79 5.23 -8.28
C HIS A 44 1.62 5.27 -6.78
N ARG A 45 0.88 6.29 -6.32
CA ARG A 45 0.63 6.49 -4.90
C ARG A 45 -0.77 6.01 -4.54
N LEU A 46 -0.82 4.95 -3.75
CA LEU A 46 -2.01 4.54 -3.02
C LEU A 46 -2.11 5.38 -1.75
N THR A 47 -3.21 6.09 -1.56
CA THR A 47 -3.47 6.79 -0.29
C THR A 47 -4.34 5.92 0.60
N VAL A 48 -3.84 5.55 1.78
CA VAL A 48 -4.60 4.82 2.79
C VAL A 48 -4.98 5.77 3.90
N ILE A 49 -6.28 5.89 4.14
CA ILE A 49 -6.86 6.74 5.16
C ILE A 49 -7.62 5.84 6.11
N PHE A 50 -7.29 5.88 7.39
CA PHE A 50 -8.01 5.08 8.37
C PHE A 50 -8.07 5.71 9.75
N THR A 51 -9.08 5.29 10.51
CA THR A 51 -9.21 5.53 11.95
C THR A 51 -9.33 4.17 12.64
N LEU A 52 -8.70 4.02 13.79
CA LEU A 52 -8.86 2.83 14.63
C LEU A 52 -10.03 3.06 15.58
N ASN A 53 -11.07 2.23 15.46
CA ASN A 53 -12.19 2.14 16.39
C ASN A 53 -12.24 0.73 16.98
N ILE A 54 -11.13 0.37 17.63
CA ILE A 54 -10.91 -0.92 18.29
C ILE A 54 -10.56 -0.67 19.74
N ARG A 55 -11.05 -1.52 20.65
CA ARG A 55 -10.80 -1.34 22.08
C ARG A 55 -9.55 -2.12 22.51
N ILE A 56 -8.45 -1.41 22.69
CA ILE A 56 -7.19 -1.98 23.17
C ILE A 56 -7.06 -1.72 24.67
N VAL A 57 -6.94 -2.79 25.45
CA VAL A 57 -6.79 -2.73 26.91
C VAL A 57 -5.44 -3.35 27.29
N ASN A 58 -4.75 -2.78 28.28
CA ASN A 58 -3.48 -3.29 28.82
C ASN A 58 -2.33 -3.32 27.79
N ALA A 59 -2.10 -2.21 27.10
CA ALA A 59 -0.93 -2.00 26.24
C ALA A 59 -0.27 -0.67 26.62
N ASP A 60 1.06 -0.63 26.65
CA ASP A 60 1.80 0.61 26.89
C ASP A 60 1.81 1.43 25.60
N LEU A 61 2.07 0.77 24.47
CA LEU A 61 2.05 1.37 23.14
C LEU A 61 1.37 0.44 22.15
N ILE A 62 0.95 1.02 21.04
CA ILE A 62 0.48 0.28 19.87
C ILE A 62 1.40 0.56 18.68
N ARG A 63 1.72 -0.50 17.95
CA ARG A 63 2.51 -0.44 16.73
C ARG A 63 1.65 -0.92 15.57
N ILE A 64 1.41 -0.02 14.63
CA ILE A 64 0.59 -0.28 13.45
C ILE A 64 1.52 -0.46 12.27
N ILE A 65 1.36 -1.55 11.54
CA ILE A 65 2.06 -1.81 10.30
C ILE A 65 1.01 -1.88 9.19
N VAL A 66 1.10 -0.98 8.23
CA VAL A 66 0.26 -0.97 7.03
C VAL A 66 1.11 -1.50 5.88
N LEU A 67 0.71 -2.63 5.31
CA LEU A 67 1.42 -3.33 4.25
C LEU A 67 0.64 -3.20 2.95
N LEU A 68 1.34 -2.94 1.85
CA LEU A 68 0.83 -3.18 0.51
C LEU A 68 1.40 -4.51 0.02
N ILE A 69 0.54 -5.49 -0.23
CA ILE A 69 0.90 -6.84 -0.61
C ILE A 69 0.41 -7.10 -2.03
N HIS A 70 1.22 -7.74 -2.86
CA HIS A 70 0.83 -8.24 -4.17
C HIS A 70 1.35 -9.67 -4.35
N SER A 71 0.47 -10.62 -4.64
CA SER A 71 0.85 -12.03 -4.85
C SER A 71 1.73 -12.57 -3.71
N ASN A 72 1.31 -12.30 -2.46
CA ASN A 72 2.01 -12.67 -1.21
C ASN A 72 3.39 -12.02 -0.97
N ILE A 73 3.78 -11.03 -1.78
CA ILE A 73 5.01 -10.26 -1.58
C ILE A 73 4.66 -8.87 -1.05
N THR A 74 5.34 -8.42 0.00
CA THR A 74 5.24 -7.04 0.49
C THR A 74 5.93 -6.12 -0.51
N ILE A 75 5.14 -5.24 -1.13
CA ILE A 75 5.58 -4.26 -2.10
C ILE A 75 6.06 -2.99 -1.40
N ASP A 76 5.28 -2.52 -0.42
CA ASP A 76 5.61 -1.34 0.37
C ASP A 76 5.00 -1.47 1.77
N HIS A 77 5.50 -0.67 2.71
CA HIS A 77 4.98 -0.64 4.08
C HIS A 77 5.19 0.70 4.76
N VAL A 78 4.29 1.00 5.71
CA VAL A 78 4.44 2.13 6.63
C VAL A 78 4.24 1.64 8.05
N LEU A 79 5.03 2.19 8.96
CA LEU A 79 5.03 1.85 10.37
C LEU A 79 4.68 3.07 11.21
N ILE A 80 3.78 2.90 12.16
CA ILE A 80 3.35 3.93 13.10
C ILE A 80 3.45 3.36 14.51
N THR A 81 3.92 4.17 15.44
CA THR A 81 3.87 3.88 16.87
C THR A 81 3.13 5.00 17.57
N GLN A 82 2.17 4.65 18.40
CA GLN A 82 1.32 5.63 19.10
C GLN A 82 0.75 5.06 20.39
N GLU A 83 0.16 5.95 21.19
CA GLU A 83 -0.58 5.61 22.40
C GLU A 83 -1.88 4.86 22.07
N PRO A 84 -2.31 3.88 22.89
CA PRO A 84 -3.56 3.14 22.67
C PRO A 84 -4.81 4.02 22.66
N SER A 85 -4.77 5.18 23.32
CA SER A 85 -5.89 6.13 23.43
C SER A 85 -6.03 7.03 22.19
N TYR A 86 -5.12 6.96 21.22
CA TYR A 86 -5.18 7.77 20.02
C TYR A 86 -6.35 7.36 19.11
N THR A 87 -7.27 8.29 18.86
CA THR A 87 -8.47 8.10 18.02
C THR A 87 -8.44 8.91 16.72
N GLY A 88 -7.30 9.55 16.42
CA GLY A 88 -7.17 10.42 15.27
C GLY A 88 -7.14 9.67 13.93
N LYS A 89 -7.24 10.47 12.86
CA LYS A 89 -7.22 9.99 11.48
C LYS A 89 -5.79 9.85 10.97
N HIS A 90 -5.47 8.67 10.47
CA HIS A 90 -4.23 8.40 9.77
C HIS A 90 -4.40 8.60 8.27
N ARG A 91 -3.36 9.18 7.64
CA ARG A 91 -3.27 9.33 6.19
C ARG A 91 -1.87 8.94 5.76
N LEU A 92 -1.76 7.81 5.09
CA LEU A 92 -0.52 7.20 4.66
C LEU A 92 -0.46 7.10 3.14
N TYR A 93 0.76 7.01 2.64
CA TYR A 93 1.05 6.87 1.23
C TYR A 93 1.87 5.61 1.04
N LEU A 94 1.36 4.69 0.22
CA LEU A 94 2.05 3.48 -0.20
C LEU A 94 2.34 3.59 -1.69
N ASN A 95 3.55 3.22 -2.07
CA ASN A 95 4.01 3.18 -3.44
C ASN A 95 3.71 1.80 -4.03
N TYR A 96 3.18 1.77 -5.25
CA TYR A 96 3.15 0.55 -6.04
C TYR A 96 3.79 0.76 -7.41
N PRO A 97 4.59 -0.21 -7.87
CA PRO A 97 5.24 -0.12 -9.16
C PRO A 97 4.18 -0.26 -10.26
N ARG A 98 4.13 0.71 -11.17
CA ARG A 98 3.42 0.58 -12.44
C ARG A 98 4.44 0.35 -13.54
N SER A 99 4.28 -0.73 -14.29
CA SER A 99 4.99 -0.88 -15.56
C SER A 99 4.32 0.03 -16.59
N LEU A 100 5.10 0.86 -17.27
CA LEU A 100 4.59 1.70 -18.38
C LEU A 100 4.01 0.86 -19.52
N TYR A 101 4.38 -0.43 -19.59
CA TYR A 101 3.98 -1.37 -20.64
C TYR A 101 2.95 -2.41 -20.18
N SER A 102 2.51 -2.41 -18.91
CA SER A 102 1.45 -3.33 -18.48
C SER A 102 0.10 -2.86 -19.04
N ASN A 103 -0.48 -3.69 -19.91
CA ASN A 103 -1.82 -3.51 -20.46
C ASN A 103 -2.81 -3.08 -19.37
N LEU A 104 -3.37 -1.89 -19.54
CA LEU A 104 -4.25 -1.15 -18.62
C LEU A 104 -5.61 -1.85 -18.35
N ARG A 105 -5.75 -3.14 -18.70
CA ARG A 105 -7.00 -3.90 -18.73
C ARG A 105 -6.99 -5.20 -17.93
N GLN A 106 -5.91 -5.56 -17.24
CA GLN A 106 -5.96 -6.71 -16.31
C GLN A 106 -6.63 -6.29 -15.00
N ILE A 107 -7.93 -6.59 -14.95
CA ILE A 107 -8.94 -6.19 -13.95
C ILE A 107 -8.84 -7.01 -12.64
N SER A 108 -7.97 -8.02 -12.54
CA SER A 108 -7.74 -8.77 -11.29
C SER A 108 -6.39 -8.41 -10.69
N SER A 109 -6.34 -7.32 -9.93
CA SER A 109 -5.13 -6.96 -9.21
C SER A 109 -5.16 -7.61 -7.82
N ASN A 110 -4.21 -8.50 -7.56
CA ASN A 110 -4.04 -9.15 -6.25
C ASN A 110 -3.40 -8.22 -5.21
N TYR A 111 -3.60 -6.90 -5.35
CA TYR A 111 -3.11 -5.93 -4.40
C TYR A 111 -4.04 -5.86 -3.20
N ILE A 112 -3.45 -6.04 -2.01
CA ILE A 112 -4.15 -6.01 -0.74
C ILE A 112 -3.42 -5.02 0.17
N VAL A 113 -4.18 -4.12 0.79
CA VAL A 113 -3.71 -3.36 1.93
C VAL A 113 -4.03 -4.15 3.18
N GLN A 114 -3.00 -4.54 3.94
CA GLN A 114 -3.17 -5.21 5.22
C GLN A 114 -2.76 -4.27 6.36
N ILE A 115 -3.66 -4.07 7.31
CA ILE A 115 -3.38 -3.30 8.53
C ILE A 115 -3.18 -4.32 9.67
N ARG A 116 -2.01 -4.29 10.30
CA ARG A 116 -1.68 -5.11 11.47
C ARG A 116 -1.45 -4.19 12.66
N VAL A 117 -2.11 -4.47 13.77
CA VAL A 117 -1.91 -3.74 15.03
C VAL A 117 -1.29 -4.69 16.03
N TYR A 118 -0.17 -4.28 16.58
CA TYR A 118 0.54 -4.97 17.63
C TYR A 118 0.42 -4.16 18.93
N THR A 119 0.12 -4.84 20.04
CA THR A 119 0.30 -4.27 21.36
C THR A 119 1.74 -4.47 21.80
N VAL A 120 2.34 -3.40 22.31
CA VAL A 120 3.70 -3.39 22.84
C VAL A 120 3.56 -3.16 24.34
N GLY A 121 3.88 -4.18 25.13
CA GLY A 121 4.05 -4.05 26.57
C GLY A 121 5.54 -4.12 26.93
N HIS A 122 5.85 -3.96 28.22
CA HIS A 122 7.20 -3.97 28.77
C HIS A 122 8.17 -5.02 28.17
N ASN A 123 7.75 -6.28 28.00
CA ASN A 123 8.62 -7.38 27.52
C ASN A 123 8.05 -8.17 26.33
N LEU A 124 6.89 -7.80 25.81
CA LEU A 124 6.21 -8.58 24.79
C LEU A 124 5.56 -7.70 23.73
N VAL A 125 5.69 -8.13 22.49
CA VAL A 125 4.97 -7.58 21.35
C VAL A 125 3.99 -8.64 20.88
N LYS A 126 2.69 -8.36 20.99
CA LYS A 126 1.64 -9.31 20.60
C LYS A 126 0.85 -8.74 19.42
N LEU A 127 0.62 -9.57 18.40
CA LEU A 127 -0.32 -9.23 17.34
C LEU A 127 -1.74 -9.22 17.92
N PHE A 128 -2.38 -8.07 17.86
CA PHE A 128 -3.70 -7.85 18.45
C PHE A 128 -4.81 -7.90 17.39
N PHE A 129 -4.53 -7.35 16.21
CA PHE A 129 -5.55 -7.15 15.18
C PHE A 129 -4.96 -7.25 13.77
N ILE A 130 -5.73 -7.84 12.86
CA ILE A 130 -5.44 -7.86 11.42
C ILE A 130 -6.70 -7.54 10.63
N SER A 131 -6.62 -6.59 9.69
CA SER A 131 -7.61 -6.42 8.63
C SER A 131 -6.98 -6.33 7.25
N GLN A 132 -7.77 -6.61 6.21
CA GLN A 132 -7.33 -6.61 4.81
C GLN A 132 -8.36 -5.92 3.91
N TYR A 133 -7.87 -5.13 2.95
CA TYR A 133 -8.69 -4.37 2.00
C TYR A 133 -8.14 -4.53 0.57
N SER A 134 -8.97 -4.99 -0.36
CA SER A 134 -8.57 -5.16 -1.76
C SER A 134 -8.47 -3.82 -2.50
N VAL A 135 -7.41 -3.65 -3.29
CA VAL A 135 -7.25 -2.51 -4.19
C VAL A 135 -7.98 -2.80 -5.51
N LYS A 136 -9.17 -2.21 -5.69
CA LYS A 136 -10.03 -2.48 -6.86
C LYS A 136 -9.51 -1.86 -8.16
N TYR A 137 -8.93 -0.65 -8.06
CA TYR A 137 -8.57 0.14 -9.24
C TYR A 137 -7.10 0.60 -9.15
N PRO A 138 -6.12 -0.33 -9.20
CA PRO A 138 -4.70 -0.01 -9.17
C PRO A 138 -4.25 0.76 -10.42
N PHE A 139 -5.09 0.88 -11.45
CA PHE A 139 -4.76 1.69 -12.61
C PHE A 139 -5.02 3.18 -12.37
N LEU A 140 -5.68 3.57 -11.28
CA LEU A 140 -5.94 4.97 -10.98
C LEU A 140 -4.69 5.61 -10.33
N PRO A 141 -4.13 6.68 -10.91
CA PRO A 141 -2.90 7.33 -10.40
C PRO A 141 -3.03 7.91 -9.00
N ALA A 142 -4.25 8.11 -8.50
CA ALA A 142 -4.52 8.63 -7.17
C ALA A 142 -5.60 7.82 -6.44
N PHE A 143 -5.56 6.48 -6.53
CA PHE A 143 -6.51 5.62 -5.81
C PHE A 143 -6.42 5.84 -4.29
N ARG A 144 -7.58 5.85 -3.63
CA ARG A 144 -7.69 6.09 -2.19
C ARG A 144 -8.53 5.02 -1.54
N ILE A 145 -8.07 4.51 -0.42
CA ILE A 145 -8.84 3.67 0.49
C ILE A 145 -9.11 4.49 1.74
N ALA A 146 -10.38 4.60 2.13
CA ALA A 146 -10.81 5.27 3.35
C ALA A 146 -11.67 4.31 4.18
N VAL A 147 -11.19 3.94 5.37
CA VAL A 147 -11.83 2.90 6.20
C VAL A 147 -11.86 3.27 7.67
N VAL A 148 -12.93 2.90 8.36
CA VAL A 148 -12.99 2.90 9.82
C VAL A 148 -12.75 1.46 10.24
N VAL A 149 -11.60 1.19 10.85
CA VAL A 149 -11.23 -0.16 11.31
C VAL A 149 -11.97 -0.44 12.60
N ARG A 150 -12.81 -1.46 12.62
CA ARG A 150 -13.64 -1.86 13.79
C ARG A 150 -13.22 -3.24 14.29
N ASP A 151 -13.63 -3.59 15.51
CA ASP A 151 -13.30 -4.90 16.09
C ASP A 151 -13.83 -6.06 15.23
N GLU A 152 -14.98 -5.88 14.55
CA GLU A 152 -15.57 -6.85 13.62
C GLU A 152 -14.71 -7.13 12.38
N ASP A 153 -13.81 -6.21 12.01
CA ASP A 153 -12.90 -6.38 10.88
C ASP A 153 -11.69 -7.27 11.23
N ASN A 154 -11.60 -7.78 12.47
CA ASN A 154 -10.47 -8.56 12.94
C ASN A 154 -10.49 -9.98 12.37
N LEU A 155 -9.62 -10.23 11.39
CA LEU A 155 -9.45 -11.54 10.78
C LEU A 155 -8.94 -12.61 11.76
N LEU A 156 -8.40 -12.22 12.93
CA LEU A 156 -8.02 -13.18 13.96
C LEU A 156 -9.22 -13.88 14.61
N GLN A 157 -10.37 -13.20 14.74
CA GLN A 157 -11.56 -13.79 15.37
C GLN A 157 -12.28 -14.78 14.44
N HIS A 158 -12.18 -14.59 13.12
CA HIS A 158 -12.80 -15.49 12.14
C HIS A 158 -12.16 -16.88 12.10
N ASN A 159 -10.88 -17.01 12.50
CA ASN A 159 -10.18 -18.30 12.47
C ASN A 159 -10.47 -19.19 13.69
N GLU A 160 -11.17 -18.71 14.71
CA GLU A 160 -11.52 -19.51 15.91
C GLU A 160 -12.94 -20.11 15.87
N LEU A 161 -13.79 -19.76 14.88
CA LEU A 161 -15.14 -20.32 14.72
C LEU A 161 -15.28 -21.41 13.66
N ASP A 162 -14.21 -21.75 12.92
CA ASP A 162 -14.28 -22.64 11.76
C ASP A 162 -14.10 -24.15 12.07
N ASN A 163 -14.50 -24.61 13.27
CA ASN A 163 -14.60 -26.06 13.52
C ASN A 163 -16.03 -26.62 13.46
N HIS A 164 -17.06 -25.80 13.31
CA HIS A 164 -18.43 -26.30 13.07
C HIS A 164 -19.30 -25.28 12.32
N ALA A 165 -19.08 -25.09 11.01
CA ALA A 165 -20.15 -24.81 10.04
C ALA A 165 -19.58 -24.71 8.61
N HIS A 166 -19.75 -25.76 7.82
CA HIS A 166 -19.94 -25.58 6.39
C HIS A 166 -21.27 -24.81 6.20
N GLN A 167 -21.21 -23.56 5.76
CA GLN A 167 -22.07 -22.96 4.71
C GLN A 167 -21.93 -21.43 4.63
N ASN A 168 -21.73 -20.95 3.40
CA ASN A 168 -22.00 -19.60 2.89
C ASN A 168 -21.06 -18.45 3.25
N LEU A 169 -20.02 -18.35 2.41
CA LEU A 169 -19.28 -17.13 2.11
C LEU A 169 -20.23 -16.07 1.49
N SER A 170 -20.68 -15.08 2.27
CA SER A 170 -20.85 -13.68 1.84
C SER A 170 -21.59 -12.83 2.89
N ILE A 171 -21.15 -11.57 3.00
CA ILE A 171 -21.93 -10.33 3.21
C ILE A 171 -21.21 -9.43 4.21
N CYS A 172 -20.50 -8.42 3.69
CA CYS A 172 -20.23 -7.19 4.44
C CYS A 172 -21.57 -6.61 4.90
N ARG A 173 -21.83 -6.62 6.21
CA ARG A 173 -23.04 -5.99 6.78
C ARG A 173 -22.80 -4.48 6.89
N CYS A 174 -23.28 -3.71 5.91
CA CYS A 174 -23.46 -2.27 6.09
C CYS A 174 -24.53 -2.06 7.19
N ALA A 175 -24.26 -1.18 8.16
CA ALA A 175 -25.25 -0.83 9.18
C ALA A 175 -26.51 -0.22 8.52
N PRO A 176 -27.72 -0.50 9.05
CA PRO A 176 -28.94 0.12 8.52
C PRO A 176 -28.80 1.64 8.63
N ASN A 177 -28.99 2.35 7.51
CA ASN A 177 -28.80 3.79 7.29
C ASN A 177 -27.39 4.27 6.92
N SER A 178 -26.45 3.37 6.58
CA SER A 178 -25.17 3.77 5.98
C SER A 178 -25.24 3.74 4.45
N THR A 179 -24.96 4.87 3.80
CA THR A 179 -24.72 4.92 2.35
C THR A 179 -23.34 4.32 2.09
N CYS A 180 -23.30 3.04 1.75
CA CYS A 180 -22.09 2.38 1.25
C CYS A 180 -21.81 2.94 -0.15
N LEU A 181 -21.05 4.03 -0.22
CA LEU A 181 -20.53 4.59 -1.46
C LEU A 181 -19.50 3.62 -2.03
N LEU A 182 -19.96 2.80 -2.97
CA LEU A 182 -19.14 2.21 -4.02
C LEU A 182 -18.56 3.36 -4.86
N LEU A 183 -17.31 3.70 -4.57
CA LEU A 183 -16.43 4.45 -5.48
C LEU A 183 -15.17 3.62 -5.70
#